data_AF-A0A6N7B0I2-F1
#
_entry.id   AF-A0A6N7B0I2-F1
#
_cell.length_a   1.000
_cell.length_b   1.000
_cell.length_c   1.000
_cell.angle_alpha   90.00
_cell.angle_beta   90.00
_cell.angle_gamma   90.00
#
_symmetry.space_group_name_H-M   'P 1'
#
loop_
_entity.id
_entity.type
_entity.pdbx_description
1 polymer ?
#
loop_
_entity_poly.entity_id
_entity_poly.type
_entity_poly.pdbx_seq_one_letter_code
_entity_poly.pdbx_strand_id
1 'polypeptide(L)' 'MYVVCEEHLEDAIDEFVDQFEDAPDIHLLKDITFTEWTAPHACHYCSLTPKYLVV' A
#
# COMPACT_ATOMS: atom_id res chain seq x y z
N MET A 1 -0.59 -5.24 5.03
CA MET A 1 -1.01 -4.86 3.67
C MET A 1 -1.65 -3.49 3.68
N TYR A 2 -0.90 -2.46 3.26
CA TYR A 2 -1.33 -1.08 3.19
C TYR A 2 -1.45 -0.69 1.73
N VAL A 3 -2.61 -0.16 1.37
CA VAL A 3 -2.85 0.33 0.01
C VAL A 3 -2.89 1.83 0.08
N VAL A 4 -1.93 2.49 -0.56
CA VAL A 4 -1.67 3.92 -0.35
C VAL A 4 -1.42 4.66 -1.65
N CYS A 5 -1.70 5.97 -1.62
CA CYS A 5 -1.29 6.87 -2.68
C CYS A 5 0.21 7.18 -2.58
N GLU A 6 0.74 7.83 -3.61
CA GLU A 6 2.15 8.24 -3.69
C GLU A 6 2.58 9.12 -2.51
N GLU A 7 1.69 9.98 -2.03
CA GLU A 7 1.99 10.90 -0.92
C GLU A 7 2.12 10.20 0.44
N HIS A 8 1.38 9.11 0.66
CA HIS A 8 1.39 8.38 1.95
C HIS A 8 2.16 7.06 1.85
N LEU A 9 2.97 6.88 0.81
CA LEU A 9 3.82 5.70 0.65
C LEU A 9 4.86 5.64 1.77
N GLU A 10 5.45 6.79 2.09
CA GLU A 10 6.51 6.94 3.09
C GLU A 10 5.98 6.61 4.49
N ASP A 11 4.83 7.19 4.87
CA ASP A 11 4.15 6.89 6.13
C ASP A 11 3.81 5.40 6.27
N ALA A 12 3.35 4.77 5.18
CA ALA A 12 3.01 3.35 5.20
C ALA A 12 4.23 2.45 5.38
N ILE A 13 5.38 2.84 4.83
CA ILE A 13 6.63 2.10 4.99
C ILE A 13 7.12 2.25 6.42
N ASP A 14 7.11 3.47 6.97
CA ASP A 14 7.59 3.74 8.34
C ASP A 14 6.75 2.94 9.37
N GLU A 15 5.42 3.01 9.26
CA GLU A 15 4.49 2.25 10.12
C GLU A 15 4.62 0.74 9.97
N PHE A 16 4.97 0.25 8.77
CA PHE A 16 5.21 -1.17 8.55
C PHE A 16 6.52 -1.61 9.20
N VAL A 17 7.60 -0.86 9.01
CA VAL A 17 8.90 -1.17 9.61
C VAL A 17 8.82 -1.10 11.13
N ASP A 18 8.08 -0.14 11.70
CA ASP A 18 7.89 -0.04 13.15
C ASP A 18 7.12 -1.25 13.72
N GLN A 19 6.07 -1.72 13.03
CA GLN A 19 5.27 -2.85 13.49
C GLN A 19 5.90 -4.23 13.24
N PHE A 20 6.53 -4.41 12.08
CA PHE A 20 7.02 -5.71 11.62
C PHE A 20 8.52 -5.87 11.77
N GLU A 21 9.25 -4.81 12.14
CA GLU A 21 10.71 -4.76 12.25
C GLU A 21 11.46 -5.22 10.97
N ASP A 22 10.75 -5.24 9.83
CA ASP A 22 11.23 -5.75 8.55
C ASP A 22 10.85 -4.81 7.40
N ALA A 23 11.52 -4.93 6.26
CA ALA A 23 11.28 -4.07 5.11
C ALA A 23 10.05 -4.55 4.34
N PRO A 24 9.08 -3.65 4.04
CA PRO A 24 7.92 -4.04 3.26
C PRO A 24 8.26 -4.23 1.78
N ASP A 25 7.49 -5.08 1.10
CA ASP A 25 7.49 -5.20 -0.35
C ASP A 25 6.49 -4.21 -0.97
N ILE A 26 6.96 -3.46 -1.97
CA ILE A 26 6.18 -2.38 -2.59
C ILE A 26 5.81 -2.78 -4.02
N HIS A 27 4.51 -2.90 -4.27
CA HIS A 27 3.97 -3.25 -5.58
C HIS A 27 3.09 -2.12 -6.16
N LEU A 28 3.18 -1.90 -7.47
CA LEU A 28 2.33 -0.95 -8.19
C LEU A 28 0.98 -1.59 -8.51
N LEU A 29 -0.11 -1.01 -8.01
CA LEU A 29 -1.50 -1.48 -8.25
C LEU A 29 -1.83 -1.65 -9.75
N LYS A 30 -1.18 -0.88 -10.62
CA LYS A 30 -1.36 -0.95 -12.07
C LYS A 30 -0.87 -2.28 -12.69
N ASP A 31 0.12 -2.92 -12.09
CA ASP A 31 0.76 -4.14 -12.61
C ASP A 31 0.23 -5.42 -11.95
N ILE A 32 -0.54 -5.29 -10.87
CA ILE A 32 -1.09 -6.42 -10.10
C ILE A 32 -2.53 -6.69 -10.53
N THR A 33 -2.73 -7.75 -11.30
CA THR A 33 -4.06 -8.28 -11.60
C THR A 33 -4.38 -9.39 -10.60
N PHE A 34 -4.96 -9.03 -9.47
CA PHE A 34 -5.44 -10.03 -8.51
C PHE A 34 -6.73 -10.68 -9.04
N THR A 35 -6.74 -12.01 -9.14
CA THR A 35 -7.93 -12.80 -9.52
C THR A 35 -8.94 -12.98 -8.39
N GLU A 36 -8.50 -12.87 -7.13
CA GLU A 36 -9.31 -13.19 -5.94
C GLU A 36 -9.31 -12.10 -4.85
N TRP A 37 -8.63 -10.97 -5.07
CA TRP A 37 -8.56 -9.90 -4.08
C TRP A 37 -8.83 -8.53 -4.72
N THR A 38 -9.94 -7.91 -4.36
CA THR A 38 -10.21 -6.50 -4.67
C THR A 38 -9.41 -5.62 -3.72
N ALA A 39 -8.32 -5.06 -4.22
CA ALA A 39 -7.61 -4.00 -3.51
C ALA A 39 -8.59 -2.86 -3.19
N PRO A 40 -8.54 -2.26 -1.99
CA PRO A 40 -9.37 -1.12 -1.64
C PRO A 40 -9.17 0.02 -2.66
N HIS A 41 -10.27 0.66 -3.04
CA HIS A 41 -10.26 1.76 -4.02
C HIS A 41 -9.80 3.10 -3.46
N ALA A 42 -9.47 3.16 -2.16
CA ALA A 42 -9.03 4.35 -1.47
C ALA A 42 -7.74 4.06 -0.70
N CYS A 43 -6.87 5.07 -0.60
CA CYS A 43 -5.68 5.03 0.24
C CYS A 43 -6.07 4.80 1.72
N HIS A 44 -5.22 4.11 2.47
CA HIS A 44 -5.43 3.87 3.91
C HIS A 44 -5.48 5.21 4.68
N TYR A 45 -4.62 6.15 4.32
CA TYR A 45 -4.47 7.43 5.02
C TYR A 45 -5.40 8.54 4.49
N CYS A 46 -5.89 8.41 3.25
CA CYS A 46 -6.74 9.43 2.64
C CYS A 46 -7.72 8.83 1.62
N SER A 47 -8.74 9.57 1.21
CA SER A 47 -9.70 9.08 0.20
C SER A 47 -9.22 9.19 -1.25
N LEU A 48 -7.91 9.37 -1.49
CA LEU A 48 -7.35 9.43 -2.84
C LEU A 48 -7.20 8.04 -3.44
N THR A 49 -7.12 8.00 -4.77
CA THR A 49 -6.85 6.76 -5.52
C THR A 49 -5.47 6.22 -5.15
N PRO A 50 -5.39 5.01 -4.59
CA PRO A 50 -4.11 4.42 -4.24
C PRO A 50 -3.35 3.99 -5.49
N LYS A 51 -2.02 4.01 -5.41
CA LYS A 51 -1.11 3.58 -6.47
C LYS A 51 -0.21 2.41 -6.06
N TYR A 52 0.06 2.29 -4.76
CA TYR A 52 1.01 1.35 -4.21
C TYR A 52 0.34 0.41 -3.21
N LEU A 53 0.84 -0.81 -3.18
CA LEU A 53 0.54 -1.85 -2.21
C LEU A 53 1.83 -2.14 -1.44
N VAL A 54 1.77 -2.03 -0.12
CA VAL A 54 2.87 -2.26 0.82
C VAL A 54 2.52 -3.51 1.63
N VAL A 55 3.31 -4.59 1.50
CA VAL A 55 3.02 -5.91 2.11
C VAL A 55 4.20 -6.52 2.84
#